data_AF-A0A1J5X111-F1
#
_entry.id   AF-A0A1J5X111-F1
#
_cell.length_a   1.000
_cell.length_b   1.000
_cell.length_c   1.000
_cell.angle_alpha   90.00
_cell.angle_beta   90.00
_cell.angle_gamma   90.00
#
_symmetry.space_group_name_H-M   'P 1'
#
loop_
_entity.id
_entity.type
_entity.pdbx_description
1 polymer ?
#
loop_
_entity_poly.entity_id
_entity_poly.type
_entity_poly.pdbx_seq_one_letter_code
_entity_poly.pdbx_strand_id
1 'polypeptide(L)'
;MLRRKEKAVLITDQRALKRRHMDTDRNKARRAIEEAVDRAAERMSMCCGASVGSPVVPSSESVFSVGRIVESEEGVFMETTRKTGGGVIVRLIVEDPGFFLFPGRIVGVHGECVDGVSFRVERFHREERALAKQTAVGKASTVVAVGPFVFSGEAENNLHRVLAFVAEKRPSLFILAGPFTEIDEDEEDSVHMFGEIENMLERICGGVPEMETVVVPSIDDHDASFVYPQPSFHGEGRSFRLFPNPVLFHLGSACFGLTSVDAIGAVRRTLIGREKTEDLFRECCESLLEQRSFYPVFSSAEEIPLDSSAIGLLEMTHTPDFMIVGSSAENRHEKINGTIFICLRRSTGQSVSVATVETKDGESVVEWSRGKADRLLY
;
A
#
# COMPACT_ATOMS: atom_id res chain seq x y z
N MET A 1 26.46 -6.14 -27.80
CA MET A 1 25.86 -4.92 -27.21
C MET A 1 25.51 -5.23 -25.77
N LEU A 2 26.16 -4.62 -24.78
CA LEU A 2 25.67 -4.69 -23.40
C LEU A 2 24.30 -3.98 -23.37
N ARG A 3 23.24 -4.67 -22.92
CA ARG A 3 21.97 -4.01 -22.63
C ARG A 3 22.24 -2.98 -21.53
N ARG A 4 21.86 -1.74 -21.76
CA ARG A 4 21.99 -0.67 -20.76
C ARG A 4 21.05 -1.01 -19.61
N LYS A 5 21.58 -1.09 -18.39
CA LYS A 5 20.79 -1.27 -17.16
C LYS A 5 19.76 -0.14 -17.06
N GLU A 6 18.48 -0.51 -17.01
CA GLU A 6 17.40 0.43 -16.69
C GLU A 6 17.50 0.81 -15.21
N LYS A 7 17.16 2.05 -14.89
CA LYS A 7 17.24 2.55 -13.51
C LYS A 7 15.85 2.81 -12.98
N ALA A 8 15.63 2.47 -11.71
CA ALA A 8 14.39 2.79 -11.03
C ALA A 8 14.28 4.32 -10.86
N VAL A 9 13.15 4.88 -11.29
CA VAL A 9 12.83 6.31 -11.20
C VAL A 9 11.71 6.49 -10.19
N LEU A 10 12.04 7.09 -9.04
CA LEU A 10 11.09 7.36 -7.97
C LEU A 10 10.01 8.35 -8.41
N ILE A 11 8.75 8.03 -8.12
CA ILE A 11 7.58 8.92 -8.32
C ILE A 11 7.17 9.56 -6.98
N THR A 12 7.20 8.79 -5.89
CA THR A 12 6.84 9.27 -4.54
C THR A 12 7.74 10.42 -4.08
N ASP A 13 7.16 11.47 -3.49
CA ASP A 13 7.93 12.60 -2.96
C ASP A 13 8.64 12.24 -1.64
N GLN A 14 9.87 11.74 -1.77
CA GLN A 14 10.75 11.45 -0.64
C GLN A 14 11.16 12.68 0.18
N ARG A 15 11.17 13.89 -0.39
CA ARG A 15 11.67 15.08 0.31
C ARG A 15 10.72 15.53 1.41
N ALA A 16 9.43 15.35 1.18
CA ALA A 16 8.39 15.60 2.18
C ALA A 16 8.55 14.66 3.40
N LEU A 17 8.96 13.40 3.19
CA LEU A 17 9.10 12.40 4.25
C LEU A 17 10.26 12.69 5.21
N LYS A 18 11.41 13.15 4.70
CA LYS A 18 12.65 13.38 5.47
C LYS A 18 12.64 14.64 6.36
N ARG A 19 11.69 15.55 6.17
CA ARG A 19 11.62 16.84 6.90
C ARG A 19 10.63 16.84 8.07
N ARG A 20 10.09 15.68 8.42
CA ARG A 20 9.03 15.57 9.43
C ARG A 20 9.62 15.42 10.83
N HIS A 21 8.93 16.03 11.79
CA HIS A 21 9.17 15.87 13.21
C HIS A 21 8.14 14.88 13.77
N MET A 22 8.50 14.15 14.82
CA MET A 22 7.58 13.25 15.54
C MET A 22 6.62 14.04 16.44
N ASP A 23 5.85 14.98 15.86
CA ASP A 23 4.72 15.62 16.52
C ASP A 23 3.59 15.81 15.51
N THR A 24 2.45 15.17 15.77
CA THR A 24 1.29 15.22 14.90
C THR A 24 0.44 16.42 15.29
N ASP A 25 0.64 17.55 14.60
CA ASP A 25 -0.28 18.67 14.69
C ASP A 25 -1.68 18.23 14.23
N ARG A 26 -2.63 18.13 15.17
CA ARG A 26 -4.01 17.71 14.93
C ARG A 26 -4.70 18.57 13.87
N ASN A 27 -4.36 19.86 13.78
CA ASN A 27 -4.91 20.73 12.74
C ASN A 27 -4.36 20.39 11.37
N LYS A 28 -3.07 20.04 11.29
CA LYS A 28 -2.43 19.62 10.05
C LYS A 28 -2.97 18.26 9.59
N ALA A 29 -3.14 17.31 10.50
CA ALA A 29 -3.80 16.03 10.24
C ALA A 29 -5.21 16.21 9.67
N ARG A 30 -6.04 17.03 10.34
CA ARG A 30 -7.40 17.31 9.86
C ARG A 30 -7.40 17.93 8.47
N ARG A 31 -6.51 18.89 8.20
CA ARG A 31 -6.39 19.51 6.87
C ARG A 31 -6.01 18.49 5.80
N ALA A 32 -5.03 17.62 6.08
CA ALA A 32 -4.62 16.60 5.13
C ALA A 32 -5.77 15.64 4.78
N ILE A 33 -6.57 15.23 5.77
CA ILE A 33 -7.78 14.41 5.59
C ILE A 33 -8.83 15.17 4.76
N GLU A 34 -9.15 16.42 5.12
CA GLU A 34 -10.10 17.24 4.36
C GLU A 34 -9.66 17.39 2.90
N GLU A 35 -8.38 17.66 2.64
CA GLU A 35 -7.84 17.79 1.29
C GLU A 35 -7.96 16.49 0.48
N ALA A 36 -7.77 15.32 1.11
CA ALA A 36 -7.94 14.03 0.45
C ALA A 36 -9.41 13.78 0.03
N VAL A 37 -10.35 14.08 0.93
CA VAL A 37 -11.80 13.98 0.64
C VAL A 37 -12.23 14.99 -0.42
N ASP A 38 -11.72 16.22 -0.38
CA ASP A 38 -12.01 17.25 -1.39
C ASP A 38 -11.52 16.82 -2.79
N ARG A 39 -10.31 16.26 -2.89
CA ARG A 39 -9.79 15.74 -4.17
C ARG A 39 -10.62 14.59 -4.71
N ALA A 40 -11.07 13.67 -3.85
CA ALA A 40 -11.97 12.59 -4.25
C ALA A 40 -13.34 13.11 -4.69
N ALA A 41 -13.89 14.11 -3.96
CA ALA A 41 -15.17 14.72 -4.28
C ALA A 41 -15.16 15.42 -5.65
N GLU A 42 -14.09 16.13 -5.98
CA GLU A 42 -13.92 16.74 -7.32
C GLU A 42 -13.95 15.68 -8.42
N ARG A 43 -13.26 14.55 -8.23
CA ARG A 43 -13.22 13.46 -9.21
C ARG A 43 -14.58 12.78 -9.35
N MET A 44 -15.24 12.45 -8.24
CA MET A 44 -16.54 11.80 -8.28
C MET A 44 -17.62 12.72 -8.87
N SER A 45 -17.61 14.01 -8.52
CA SER A 45 -18.53 15.02 -9.07
C SER A 45 -18.40 15.13 -10.59
N MET A 46 -17.16 15.12 -11.12
CA MET A 46 -16.93 15.10 -12.57
C MET A 46 -17.46 13.83 -13.23
N CYS A 47 -17.28 12.66 -12.61
CA CYS A 47 -17.76 11.39 -13.15
C CYS A 47 -19.29 11.26 -13.13
N CYS A 48 -19.96 11.70 -12.05
CA CYS A 48 -21.41 11.58 -11.93
C CYS A 48 -22.19 12.74 -12.58
N GLY A 49 -21.53 13.84 -12.94
CA GLY A 49 -22.17 15.02 -13.51
C GLY A 49 -23.07 15.77 -12.52
N ALA A 50 -22.84 15.61 -11.21
CA ALA A 50 -23.64 16.22 -10.15
C ALA A 50 -22.77 17.12 -9.24
N SER A 51 -23.31 18.27 -8.85
CA SER A 51 -22.68 19.13 -7.84
C SER A 51 -22.83 18.53 -6.45
N VAL A 52 -21.76 18.60 -5.66
CA VAL A 52 -21.79 18.12 -4.28
C VAL A 52 -22.65 19.04 -3.41
N GLY A 53 -23.64 18.48 -2.75
CA GLY A 53 -24.54 19.15 -1.81
C GLY A 53 -24.37 18.63 -0.38
N SER A 54 -25.01 19.31 0.55
CA SER A 54 -24.95 18.95 1.97
C SER A 54 -25.94 17.83 2.31
N PRO A 55 -25.52 16.77 3.03
CA PRO A 55 -26.37 15.63 3.34
C PRO A 55 -27.26 15.85 4.58
N VAL A 56 -27.32 17.07 5.13
CA VAL A 56 -28.14 17.39 6.32
C VAL A 56 -29.20 18.45 6.06
N VAL A 57 -29.30 18.94 4.82
CA VAL A 57 -30.37 19.89 4.45
C VAL A 57 -31.67 19.11 4.33
N PRO A 58 -32.70 19.40 5.16
CA PRO A 58 -33.95 18.66 5.12
C PRO A 58 -34.63 18.77 3.76
N SER A 59 -34.75 17.66 3.05
CA SER A 59 -35.34 17.57 1.71
C SER A 59 -35.73 16.13 1.37
N SER A 60 -36.79 15.97 0.58
CA SER A 60 -37.13 14.70 -0.09
C SER A 60 -36.51 14.60 -1.50
N GLU A 61 -35.74 15.60 -1.92
CA GLU A 61 -34.98 15.53 -3.16
C GLU A 61 -33.64 14.83 -2.92
N SER A 62 -33.29 13.92 -3.83
CA SER A 62 -32.02 13.20 -3.79
C SER A 62 -30.85 14.16 -4.08
N VAL A 63 -29.92 14.26 -3.14
CA VAL A 63 -28.72 15.09 -3.23
C VAL A 63 -27.49 14.21 -3.36
N PHE A 64 -26.55 14.62 -4.22
CA PHE A 64 -25.23 13.99 -4.28
C PHE A 64 -24.32 14.57 -3.19
N SER A 65 -23.82 13.74 -2.28
CA SER A 65 -22.86 14.13 -1.25
C SER A 65 -21.63 13.23 -1.29
N VAL A 66 -20.48 13.75 -0.87
CA VAL A 66 -19.23 12.99 -0.76
C VAL A 66 -18.66 13.15 0.63
N GLY A 67 -18.22 12.04 1.21
CA GLY A 67 -17.61 12.04 2.53
C GLY A 67 -16.85 10.75 2.83
N ARG A 68 -16.21 10.76 3.99
CA ARG A 68 -15.45 9.65 4.54
C ARG A 68 -16.33 8.83 5.49
N ILE A 69 -16.32 7.51 5.35
CA ILE A 69 -17.00 6.61 6.25
C ILE A 69 -16.33 6.64 7.62
N VAL A 70 -17.16 6.76 8.66
CA VAL A 70 -16.79 6.68 10.08
C VAL A 70 -17.70 5.62 10.71
N GLU A 71 -17.11 4.70 11.47
CA GLU A 71 -17.85 3.69 12.22
C GLU A 71 -17.96 4.11 13.69
N SER A 72 -19.13 3.89 14.28
CA SER A 72 -19.34 3.98 15.72
C SER A 72 -20.27 2.86 16.19
N GLU A 73 -20.43 2.72 17.50
CA GLU A 73 -21.38 1.77 18.10
C GLU A 73 -22.84 2.02 17.65
N GLU A 74 -23.16 3.25 17.23
CA GLU A 74 -24.51 3.67 16.81
C GLU A 74 -24.79 3.41 15.31
N GLY A 75 -23.78 2.95 14.57
CA GLY A 75 -23.86 2.55 13.17
C GLY A 75 -22.82 3.21 12.27
N VAL A 76 -23.20 3.37 11.00
CA VAL A 76 -22.32 3.92 9.95
C VAL A 76 -22.62 5.39 9.76
N PHE A 77 -21.57 6.20 9.75
CA PHE A 77 -21.64 7.65 9.55
C PHE A 77 -20.80 8.06 8.36
N MET A 78 -21.14 9.22 7.81
CA MET A 78 -20.35 9.89 6.79
C MET A 78 -19.93 11.27 7.27
N GLU A 79 -18.62 11.51 7.31
CA GLU A 79 -18.02 12.82 7.57
C GLU A 79 -17.75 13.53 6.24
N THR A 80 -18.36 14.70 6.06
CA THR A 80 -18.10 15.58 4.90
C THR A 80 -17.01 16.61 5.22
N THR A 81 -16.43 17.23 4.20
CA THR A 81 -15.51 18.36 4.43
C THR A 81 -16.31 19.66 4.58
N ARG A 82 -15.63 20.70 5.08
CA ARG A 82 -16.20 22.05 5.11
C ARG A 82 -16.55 22.57 3.71
N LYS A 83 -15.79 22.18 2.69
CA LYS A 83 -15.97 22.62 1.31
C LYS A 83 -17.15 21.89 0.64
N THR A 84 -17.31 20.59 0.89
CA THR A 84 -18.26 19.75 0.15
C THR A 84 -19.58 19.53 0.88
N GLY A 85 -19.62 19.64 2.22
CA GLY A 85 -20.83 19.36 3.00
C GLY A 85 -20.94 20.11 4.32
N GLY A 86 -20.10 21.12 4.57
CA GLY A 86 -20.13 21.94 5.79
C GLY A 86 -19.41 21.34 7.00
N GLY A 87 -18.67 20.23 6.83
CA GLY A 87 -17.94 19.58 7.92
C GLY A 87 -18.85 18.78 8.85
N VAL A 88 -19.99 18.33 8.34
CA VAL A 88 -21.00 17.60 9.12
C VAL A 88 -20.70 16.11 9.14
N ILE A 89 -21.08 15.47 10.23
CA ILE A 89 -21.13 14.02 10.39
C ILE A 89 -22.60 13.63 10.42
N VAL A 90 -23.03 12.77 9.50
CA VAL A 90 -24.43 12.34 9.38
C VAL A 90 -24.51 10.82 9.41
N ARG A 91 -25.54 10.28 10.06
CA ARG A 91 -25.79 8.83 10.08
C ARG A 91 -26.28 8.38 8.71
N LEU A 92 -25.69 7.34 8.15
CA LEU A 92 -26.15 6.72 6.92
C LEU A 92 -27.16 5.62 7.22
N ILE A 93 -28.30 5.64 6.54
CA ILE A 93 -29.20 4.50 6.45
C ILE A 93 -28.87 3.77 5.15
N VAL A 94 -28.25 2.60 5.28
CA VAL A 94 -27.70 1.80 4.19
C VAL A 94 -28.43 0.47 4.14
N GLU A 95 -29.01 0.13 2.98
CA GLU A 95 -29.58 -1.19 2.73
C GLU A 95 -28.52 -2.14 2.15
N ASP A 96 -28.11 -1.90 0.90
CA ASP A 96 -27.02 -2.63 0.24
C ASP A 96 -26.06 -1.65 -0.44
N PRO A 97 -24.82 -1.51 0.05
CA PRO A 97 -23.82 -0.66 -0.60
C PRO A 97 -23.29 -1.22 -1.93
N GLY A 98 -23.46 -2.52 -2.20
CA GLY A 98 -22.85 -3.20 -3.35
C GLY A 98 -21.31 -3.29 -3.28
N PHE A 99 -20.71 -2.97 -2.13
CA PHE A 99 -19.29 -3.14 -1.79
C PHE A 99 -19.08 -3.02 -0.28
N PHE A 100 -17.90 -3.40 0.20
CA PHE A 100 -17.61 -3.28 1.62
C PHE A 100 -17.32 -1.85 2.08
N LEU A 101 -18.03 -1.41 3.11
CA LEU A 101 -17.70 -0.19 3.84
C LEU A 101 -16.63 -0.49 4.90
N PHE A 102 -15.74 0.47 5.14
CA PHE A 102 -14.76 0.43 6.23
C PHE A 102 -14.43 1.87 6.67
N PRO A 103 -14.04 2.09 7.94
CA PRO A 103 -13.62 3.41 8.42
C PRO A 103 -12.49 3.99 7.57
N GLY A 104 -12.69 5.19 7.05
CA GLY A 104 -11.73 5.85 6.16
C GLY A 104 -12.07 5.79 4.67
N ARG A 105 -12.95 4.88 4.24
CA ARG A 105 -13.38 4.82 2.84
C ARG A 105 -14.08 6.11 2.44
N ILE A 106 -13.64 6.75 1.38
CA ILE A 106 -14.29 7.91 0.77
C ILE A 106 -15.33 7.40 -0.23
N VAL A 107 -16.57 7.86 -0.08
CA VAL A 107 -17.72 7.45 -0.89
C VAL A 107 -18.48 8.67 -1.39
N GLY A 108 -19.01 8.57 -2.61
CA GLY A 108 -20.09 9.44 -3.07
C GLY A 108 -21.43 8.74 -2.85
N VAL A 109 -22.45 9.48 -2.46
CA VAL A 109 -23.80 8.95 -2.22
C VAL A 109 -24.85 9.87 -2.83
N HIS A 110 -25.84 9.28 -3.47
CA HIS A 110 -27.13 9.92 -3.73
C HIS A 110 -28.12 9.44 -2.68
N GLY A 111 -28.95 10.37 -2.20
CA GLY A 111 -29.94 10.07 -1.18
C GLY A 111 -30.63 11.30 -0.63
N GLU A 112 -31.52 11.07 0.31
CA GLU A 112 -32.37 12.10 0.90
C GLU A 112 -32.14 12.23 2.41
N CYS A 113 -32.36 13.42 2.94
CA CYS A 113 -32.37 13.68 4.37
C CYS A 113 -33.70 14.34 4.73
N VAL A 114 -34.71 13.55 5.12
CA VAL A 114 -36.05 14.10 5.41
C VAL A 114 -36.13 14.66 6.85
N ASP A 115 -35.43 14.04 7.78
CA ASP A 115 -35.50 14.32 9.23
C ASP A 115 -34.44 15.33 9.72
N GLY A 116 -33.50 15.70 8.85
CA GLY A 116 -32.36 16.57 9.19
C GLY A 116 -31.26 15.91 10.04
N VAL A 117 -31.35 14.60 10.31
CA VAL A 117 -30.42 13.88 11.18
C VAL A 117 -29.85 12.60 10.57
N SER A 118 -30.58 11.98 9.64
CA SER A 118 -30.17 10.75 8.96
C SER A 118 -30.22 10.94 7.45
N PHE A 119 -29.23 10.41 6.74
CA PHE A 119 -29.17 10.41 5.28
C PHE A 119 -29.49 9.01 4.77
N ARG A 120 -30.63 8.85 4.09
CA ARG A 120 -31.01 7.58 3.47
C ARG A 120 -30.33 7.45 2.13
N VAL A 121 -29.46 6.46 2.00
CA VAL A 121 -28.69 6.25 0.77
C VAL A 121 -29.54 5.50 -0.26
N GLU A 122 -29.74 6.12 -1.42
CA GLU A 122 -30.38 5.51 -2.58
C GLU A 122 -29.36 4.82 -3.49
N ARG A 123 -28.15 5.38 -3.60
CA ARG A 123 -27.09 4.87 -4.46
C ARG A 123 -25.71 5.30 -3.98
N PHE A 124 -24.75 4.38 -4.04
CA PHE A 124 -23.34 4.68 -3.88
C PHE A 124 -22.64 4.94 -5.21
N HIS A 125 -21.64 5.82 -5.17
CA HIS A 125 -20.72 6.11 -6.24
C HIS A 125 -19.30 5.74 -5.79
N ARG A 126 -18.66 4.91 -6.61
CA ARG A 126 -17.24 4.59 -6.47
C ARG A 126 -16.42 5.57 -7.27
N GLU A 127 -15.18 5.77 -6.87
CA GLU A 127 -14.26 6.56 -7.67
C GLU A 127 -13.80 5.72 -8.86
N GLU A 128 -14.19 6.11 -10.08
CA GLU A 128 -13.68 5.45 -11.28
C GLU A 128 -12.18 5.78 -11.46
N ARG A 129 -11.40 4.74 -11.75
CA ARG A 129 -9.98 4.86 -12.02
C ARG A 129 -9.68 4.31 -13.40
N ALA A 130 -8.83 5.02 -14.14
CA ALA A 130 -8.29 4.49 -15.38
C ALA A 130 -7.56 3.17 -15.10
N LEU A 131 -7.93 2.14 -15.86
CA LEU A 131 -7.27 0.83 -15.82
C LEU A 131 -5.76 1.02 -15.97
N ALA A 132 -4.98 0.19 -15.26
CA ALA A 132 -3.55 0.15 -15.51
C ALA A 132 -3.34 -0.17 -16.99
N LYS A 133 -2.69 0.76 -17.72
CA LYS A 133 -2.30 0.49 -19.09
C LYS A 133 -1.16 -0.50 -18.98
N GLN A 134 -1.42 -1.76 -19.31
CA GLN A 134 -0.35 -2.74 -19.48
C GLN A 134 0.62 -2.13 -20.49
N THR A 135 1.71 -1.59 -19.97
CA THR A 135 2.81 -1.20 -20.82
C THR A 135 3.32 -2.49 -21.45
N ALA A 136 3.66 -2.43 -22.74
CA ALA A 136 4.30 -3.55 -23.42
C ALA A 136 5.70 -3.72 -22.82
N VAL A 137 5.76 -4.27 -21.61
CA VAL A 137 6.99 -4.67 -20.98
C VAL A 137 7.53 -5.76 -21.88
N GLY A 138 8.74 -5.54 -22.41
CA GLY A 138 9.47 -6.59 -23.10
C GLY A 138 9.78 -7.75 -22.14
N LYS A 139 10.74 -8.61 -22.49
CA LYS A 139 11.18 -9.64 -21.56
C LYS A 139 11.81 -9.00 -20.31
N ALA A 140 11.16 -9.13 -19.15
CA ALA A 140 11.63 -8.63 -17.85
C ALA A 140 11.46 -9.69 -16.76
N SER A 141 12.43 -9.77 -15.85
CA SER A 141 12.43 -10.67 -14.70
C SER A 141 12.61 -9.85 -13.43
N THR A 142 11.68 -10.03 -12.49
CA THR A 142 11.70 -9.34 -11.19
C THR A 142 11.69 -10.36 -10.07
N VAL A 143 12.58 -10.20 -9.09
CA VAL A 143 12.52 -10.93 -7.82
C VAL A 143 12.07 -9.95 -6.74
N VAL A 144 11.11 -10.38 -5.91
CA VAL A 144 10.61 -9.62 -4.76
C VAL A 144 10.75 -10.47 -3.51
N ALA A 145 11.35 -9.92 -2.46
CA ALA A 145 11.46 -10.55 -1.15
C ALA A 145 10.98 -9.61 -0.05
N VAL A 146 10.23 -10.13 0.91
CA VAL A 146 9.70 -9.39 2.07
C VAL A 146 10.14 -10.12 3.35
N GLY A 147 10.79 -9.41 4.27
CA GLY A 147 11.33 -10.03 5.48
C GLY A 147 10.28 -10.25 6.57
N PRO A 148 10.68 -10.52 7.83
CA PRO A 148 12.06 -10.50 8.36
C PRO A 148 13.01 -11.54 7.74
N PHE A 149 14.30 -11.20 7.61
CA PHE A 149 15.33 -12.09 7.05
C PHE A 149 16.32 -12.59 8.11
N VAL A 150 16.51 -11.83 9.18
CA VAL A 150 17.36 -12.19 10.31
C VAL A 150 16.46 -12.49 11.51
N PHE A 151 16.66 -13.64 12.15
CA PHE A 151 15.88 -14.11 13.30
C PHE A 151 16.84 -14.42 14.45
N SER A 152 16.50 -13.99 15.67
CA SER A 152 17.30 -14.27 16.86
C SER A 152 17.37 -15.77 17.13
N GLY A 153 18.57 -16.27 17.42
CA GLY A 153 18.80 -17.70 17.71
C GLY A 153 18.86 -18.64 16.49
N GLU A 154 18.63 -18.15 15.26
CA GLU A 154 18.80 -18.95 14.04
C GLU A 154 20.24 -18.86 13.52
N ALA A 155 20.84 -20.02 13.21
CA ALA A 155 22.25 -20.10 12.80
C ALA A 155 22.51 -19.57 11.38
N GLU A 156 21.48 -19.54 10.53
CA GLU A 156 21.61 -19.16 9.12
C GLU A 156 20.71 -17.97 8.78
N ASN A 157 21.34 -16.87 8.37
CA ASN A 157 20.65 -15.65 7.96
C ASN A 157 19.89 -15.90 6.63
N ASN A 158 18.56 -15.83 6.66
CA ASN A 158 17.72 -16.06 5.49
C ASN A 158 17.99 -15.08 4.34
N LEU A 159 18.59 -13.92 4.62
CA LEU A 159 19.06 -12.99 3.60
C LEU A 159 20.10 -13.64 2.68
N HIS A 160 21.05 -14.43 3.20
CA HIS A 160 22.03 -15.11 2.35
C HIS A 160 21.38 -16.03 1.32
N ARG A 161 20.29 -16.70 1.71
CA ARG A 161 19.53 -17.60 0.84
C ARG A 161 18.78 -16.83 -0.24
N VAL A 162 18.15 -15.71 0.11
CA VAL A 162 17.54 -14.78 -0.87
C VAL A 162 18.60 -14.30 -1.86
N LEU A 163 19.74 -13.84 -1.36
CA LEU A 163 20.80 -13.30 -2.21
C LEU A 163 21.43 -14.35 -3.12
N ALA A 164 21.58 -15.60 -2.64
CA ALA A 164 22.04 -16.71 -3.47
C ALA A 164 21.04 -17.04 -4.58
N PHE A 165 19.74 -17.10 -4.27
CA PHE A 165 18.68 -17.27 -5.26
C PHE A 165 18.69 -16.14 -6.30
N VAL A 166 18.85 -14.89 -5.88
CA VAL A 166 18.98 -13.73 -6.79
C VAL A 166 20.24 -13.84 -7.66
N ALA A 167 21.37 -14.28 -7.10
CA ALA A 167 22.62 -14.49 -7.84
C ALA A 167 22.48 -15.51 -8.96
N GLU A 168 21.70 -16.56 -8.71
CA GLU A 168 21.40 -17.62 -9.67
C GLU A 168 20.41 -17.15 -10.73
N LYS A 169 19.28 -16.55 -10.30
CA LYS A 169 18.22 -16.09 -11.21
C LYS A 169 18.64 -14.91 -12.08
N ARG A 170 19.52 -14.04 -11.59
CA ARG A 170 20.01 -12.82 -12.26
C ARG A 170 18.86 -11.98 -12.84
N PRO A 171 17.89 -11.54 -12.02
CA PRO A 171 16.75 -10.77 -12.51
C PRO A 171 17.19 -9.40 -13.03
N SER A 172 16.34 -8.76 -13.84
CA SER A 172 16.52 -7.35 -14.21
C SER A 172 16.20 -6.39 -13.07
N LEU A 173 15.32 -6.80 -12.15
CA LEU A 173 14.93 -6.04 -10.97
C LEU A 173 14.91 -6.94 -9.73
N PHE A 174 15.54 -6.50 -8.65
CA PHE A 174 15.41 -7.09 -7.33
C PHE A 174 14.82 -6.08 -6.36
N ILE A 175 13.71 -6.43 -5.74
CA ILE A 175 13.03 -5.62 -4.73
C ILE A 175 13.17 -6.33 -3.38
N LEU A 176 13.76 -5.65 -2.41
CA LEU A 176 13.94 -6.15 -1.06
C LEU A 176 13.23 -5.22 -0.08
N ALA A 177 12.14 -5.70 0.52
CA ALA A 177 11.36 -4.94 1.49
C ALA A 177 11.54 -5.51 2.89
N GLY A 178 11.60 -4.60 3.87
CA GLY A 178 11.70 -4.95 5.28
C GLY A 178 10.43 -5.64 5.84
N PRO A 179 10.42 -5.95 7.14
CA PRO A 179 11.54 -5.70 8.06
C PRO A 179 12.75 -6.57 7.69
N PHE A 180 13.96 -6.15 8.02
CA PHE A 180 15.17 -6.91 7.73
C PHE A 180 15.51 -7.87 8.86
N THR A 181 15.25 -7.44 10.08
CA THR A 181 15.51 -8.16 11.32
C THR A 181 14.19 -8.32 12.07
N GLU A 182 13.99 -9.44 12.75
CA GLU A 182 12.93 -9.53 13.74
C GLU A 182 13.26 -8.61 14.93
N ILE A 183 12.30 -7.80 15.37
CA ILE A 183 12.45 -7.04 16.61
C ILE A 183 12.27 -8.04 17.75
N ASP A 184 13.33 -8.25 18.53
CA ASP A 184 13.25 -8.93 19.81
C ASP A 184 13.07 -7.87 20.91
N GLU A 185 11.92 -7.87 21.57
CA GLU A 185 11.60 -6.91 22.63
C GLU A 185 12.50 -7.10 23.87
N ASP A 186 13.15 -8.26 24.00
CA ASP A 186 14.01 -8.61 25.14
C ASP A 186 15.51 -8.26 24.91
N GLU A 187 15.93 -7.84 23.70
CA GLU A 187 17.32 -7.46 23.40
C GLU A 187 17.52 -5.93 23.40
N GLU A 188 18.04 -5.40 24.53
CA GLU A 188 18.33 -3.96 24.73
C GLU A 188 19.42 -3.39 23.79
N ASP A 189 20.22 -4.24 23.13
CA ASP A 189 21.36 -3.87 22.30
C ASP A 189 21.16 -4.28 20.82
N SER A 190 20.06 -3.88 20.19
CA SER A 190 19.88 -4.07 18.75
C SER A 190 20.84 -3.15 17.98
N VAL A 191 22.06 -3.64 17.73
CA VAL A 191 23.12 -2.97 16.98
C VAL A 191 22.62 -2.61 15.56
N HIS A 192 23.13 -1.52 14.99
CA HIS A 192 22.88 -1.08 13.61
C HIS A 192 23.18 -2.16 12.55
N MET A 193 22.24 -3.07 12.33
CA MET A 193 22.38 -4.25 11.47
C MET A 193 22.23 -3.91 9.99
N PHE A 194 21.62 -2.78 9.65
CA PHE A 194 21.43 -2.42 8.25
C PHE A 194 22.75 -2.23 7.49
N GLY A 195 23.82 -1.75 8.15
CA GLY A 195 25.13 -1.60 7.52
C GLY A 195 25.74 -2.93 7.03
N GLU A 196 25.48 -4.04 7.70
CA GLU A 196 25.91 -5.37 7.23
C GLU A 196 25.13 -5.80 5.99
N ILE A 197 23.82 -5.52 5.98
CA ILE A 197 22.93 -5.79 4.86
C ILE A 197 23.35 -4.98 3.63
N GLU A 198 23.71 -3.70 3.80
CA GLU A 198 24.25 -2.86 2.73
C GLU A 198 25.50 -3.49 2.08
N ASN A 199 26.43 -4.00 2.89
CA ASN A 199 27.63 -4.67 2.36
C ASN A 199 27.29 -5.95 1.57
N MET A 200 26.32 -6.74 2.03
CA MET A 200 25.85 -7.90 1.28
C MET A 200 25.17 -7.49 -0.04
N LEU A 201 24.39 -6.41 -0.02
CA LEU A 201 23.73 -5.83 -1.19
C LEU A 201 24.74 -5.32 -2.23
N GLU A 202 25.81 -4.64 -1.79
CA GLU A 202 26.87 -4.20 -2.70
C GLU A 202 27.57 -5.39 -3.38
N ARG A 203 27.82 -6.48 -2.63
CA ARG A 203 28.45 -7.70 -3.18
C ARG A 203 27.57 -8.36 -4.23
N ILE A 204 26.28 -8.54 -3.98
CA ILE A 204 25.36 -9.17 -4.95
C ILE A 204 25.18 -8.30 -6.19
N CYS A 205 25.07 -6.97 -6.03
CA CYS A 205 24.95 -6.05 -7.16
C CYS A 205 26.22 -6.04 -8.01
N GLY A 206 27.40 -6.17 -7.40
CA GLY A 206 28.67 -6.33 -8.13
C GLY A 206 28.76 -7.66 -8.91
N GLY A 207 28.12 -8.72 -8.41
CA GLY A 207 28.04 -10.03 -9.08
C GLY A 207 27.00 -10.11 -10.20
N VAL A 208 26.02 -9.20 -10.22
CA VAL A 208 24.95 -9.10 -11.22
C VAL A 208 24.78 -7.62 -11.65
N PRO A 209 25.74 -7.06 -12.41
CA PRO A 209 25.79 -5.62 -12.68
C PRO A 209 24.63 -5.09 -13.55
N GLU A 210 23.91 -5.97 -14.26
CA GLU A 210 22.73 -5.61 -15.06
C GLU A 210 21.45 -5.45 -14.23
N MET A 211 21.43 -5.99 -13.01
CA MET A 211 20.26 -5.98 -12.11
C MET A 211 20.10 -4.60 -11.46
N GLU A 212 18.90 -4.02 -11.50
CA GLU A 212 18.52 -2.91 -10.63
C GLU A 212 18.01 -3.44 -9.29
N THR A 213 18.44 -2.80 -8.20
CA THR A 213 18.06 -3.20 -6.84
C THR A 213 17.34 -2.05 -6.14
N VAL A 214 16.16 -2.31 -5.62
CA VAL A 214 15.34 -1.38 -4.84
C VAL A 214 15.16 -1.96 -3.43
N VAL A 215 15.44 -1.14 -2.42
CA VAL A 215 15.34 -1.50 -1.01
C VAL A 215 14.33 -0.56 -0.35
N VAL A 216 13.36 -1.13 0.37
CA VAL A 216 12.26 -0.39 1.01
C VAL A 216 12.17 -0.78 2.48
N PRO A 217 12.15 0.19 3.43
CA PRO A 217 12.05 -0.12 4.85
C PRO A 217 10.67 -0.63 5.24
N SER A 218 10.58 -1.16 6.46
CA SER A 218 9.35 -1.42 7.20
C SER A 218 9.31 -0.60 8.48
N ILE A 219 8.10 -0.29 8.96
CA ILE A 219 7.91 0.34 10.28
C ILE A 219 8.43 -0.54 11.43
N ASP A 220 8.65 -1.83 11.16
CA ASP A 220 9.22 -2.80 12.09
C ASP A 220 10.75 -2.93 11.93
N ASP A 221 11.42 -2.00 11.23
CA ASP A 221 12.89 -1.95 11.15
C ASP A 221 13.48 -1.04 12.24
N HIS A 222 14.43 -1.58 13.01
CA HIS A 222 15.11 -0.84 14.09
C HIS A 222 15.89 0.39 13.57
N ASP A 223 16.59 0.25 12.44
CA ASP A 223 17.41 1.31 11.83
C ASP A 223 16.61 2.30 10.97
N ALA A 224 15.26 2.22 10.99
CA ALA A 224 14.38 3.08 10.21
C ALA A 224 13.36 3.82 11.11
N SER A 225 12.67 4.80 10.53
CA SER A 225 11.61 5.51 11.24
C SER A 225 10.41 4.58 11.44
N PHE A 226 9.96 4.35 12.67
CA PHE A 226 8.83 3.48 12.94
C PHE A 226 7.46 4.06 12.52
N VAL A 227 7.38 5.26 11.93
CA VAL A 227 6.11 5.94 11.62
C VAL A 227 5.78 5.85 10.13
N TYR A 228 4.53 5.47 9.79
CA TYR A 228 4.03 5.38 8.43
C TYR A 228 3.28 6.66 7.99
N PRO A 229 3.43 7.15 6.74
CA PRO A 229 4.42 6.76 5.74
C PRO A 229 5.83 7.04 6.26
N GLN A 230 6.80 6.26 5.81
CA GLN A 230 8.15 6.15 6.34
C GLN A 230 9.18 6.62 5.29
N PRO A 231 10.16 7.47 5.66
CA PRO A 231 11.26 7.84 4.76
C PRO A 231 12.13 6.62 4.40
N SER A 232 12.96 6.74 3.37
CA SER A 232 13.99 5.73 3.10
C SER A 232 14.97 5.61 4.27
N PHE A 233 15.72 4.49 4.32
CA PHE A 233 16.92 4.41 5.15
C PHE A 233 17.86 5.61 4.92
N HIS A 234 18.65 5.92 5.96
CA HIS A 234 19.71 6.90 5.89
C HIS A 234 20.84 6.43 4.96
N GLY A 235 21.60 7.37 4.41
CA GLY A 235 22.67 7.07 3.46
C GLY A 235 22.20 6.97 2.00
N GLU A 236 23.11 6.50 1.15
CA GLU A 236 22.87 6.23 -0.27
C GLU A 236 23.55 4.91 -0.64
N GLY A 237 22.75 3.97 -1.16
CA GLY A 237 23.30 2.77 -1.80
C GLY A 237 24.12 3.15 -3.03
N ARG A 238 25.31 2.55 -3.20
CA ARG A 238 26.16 2.84 -4.36
C ARG A 238 25.64 2.08 -5.58
N SER A 239 25.26 0.82 -5.38
CA SER A 239 24.78 -0.08 -6.44
C SER A 239 23.28 -0.37 -6.39
N PHE A 240 22.58 0.10 -5.35
CA PHE A 240 21.14 -0.09 -5.12
C PHE A 240 20.44 1.22 -4.75
N ARG A 241 19.10 1.23 -4.78
CA ARG A 241 18.26 2.39 -4.45
C ARG A 241 17.55 2.21 -3.13
N LEU A 242 17.65 3.21 -2.26
CA LEU A 242 16.88 3.29 -1.02
C LEU A 242 15.60 4.11 -1.26
N PHE A 243 14.45 3.45 -1.21
CA PHE A 243 13.13 4.04 -1.47
C PHE A 243 12.31 4.16 -0.17
N PRO A 244 11.31 5.07 -0.12
CA PRO A 244 10.47 5.21 1.08
C PRO A 244 9.44 4.07 1.16
N ASN A 245 8.66 4.05 2.23
CA ASN A 245 7.54 3.13 2.40
C ASN A 245 6.26 3.91 2.73
N PRO A 246 5.21 3.90 1.89
CA PRO A 246 5.11 3.19 0.63
C PRO A 246 5.90 3.89 -0.49
N VAL A 247 5.98 3.25 -1.65
CA VAL A 247 6.63 3.82 -2.84
C VAL A 247 5.89 3.51 -4.13
N LEU A 248 5.83 4.51 -5.01
CA LEU A 248 5.61 4.38 -6.45
C LEU A 248 6.91 4.68 -7.19
N PHE A 249 7.29 3.83 -8.15
CA PHE A 249 8.45 4.06 -9.01
C PHE A 249 8.27 3.42 -10.39
N HIS A 250 9.01 3.92 -11.38
CA HIS A 250 9.10 3.33 -12.71
C HIS A 250 10.39 2.54 -12.89
N LEU A 251 10.31 1.42 -13.61
CA LEU A 251 11.46 0.80 -14.28
C LEU A 251 11.09 0.62 -15.75
N GLY A 252 11.79 1.34 -16.63
CA GLY A 252 11.40 1.43 -18.03
C GLY A 252 9.99 2.01 -18.17
N SER A 253 9.08 1.25 -18.75
CA SER A 253 7.67 1.63 -18.89
C SER A 253 6.78 1.15 -17.74
N ALA A 254 7.23 0.19 -16.95
CA ALA A 254 6.42 -0.43 -15.89
C ALA A 254 6.36 0.45 -14.65
N CYS A 255 5.18 0.58 -14.05
CA CYS A 255 4.94 1.25 -12.77
C CYS A 255 4.81 0.22 -11.64
N PHE A 256 5.61 0.36 -10.60
CA PHE A 256 5.60 -0.48 -9.41
C PHE A 256 5.10 0.33 -8.21
N GLY A 257 4.09 -0.21 -7.52
CA GLY A 257 3.67 0.23 -6.19
C GLY A 257 4.09 -0.78 -5.15
N LEU A 258 4.63 -0.32 -4.02
CA LEU A 258 5.02 -1.18 -2.92
C LEU A 258 4.69 -0.56 -1.57
N THR A 259 4.18 -1.38 -0.65
CA THR A 259 4.07 -1.08 0.77
C THR A 259 4.48 -2.31 1.61
N SER A 260 5.22 -2.10 2.70
CA SER A 260 5.58 -3.19 3.64
C SER A 260 4.51 -3.43 4.72
N VAL A 261 3.57 -2.49 4.85
CA VAL A 261 2.43 -2.58 5.77
C VAL A 261 1.33 -3.46 5.17
N ASP A 262 0.69 -4.27 6.01
CA ASP A 262 -0.42 -5.16 5.63
C ASP A 262 -1.73 -4.39 5.41
N ALA A 263 -1.75 -3.54 4.38
CA ALA A 263 -2.88 -2.69 4.02
C ALA A 263 -4.13 -3.49 3.64
N ILE A 264 -3.96 -4.62 2.96
CA ILE A 264 -5.06 -5.53 2.60
C ILE A 264 -5.64 -6.18 3.86
N GLY A 265 -4.77 -6.64 4.77
CA GLY A 265 -5.20 -7.14 6.07
C GLY A 265 -5.94 -6.08 6.89
N ALA A 266 -5.47 -4.83 6.89
CA ALA A 266 -6.11 -3.73 7.60
C ALA A 266 -7.52 -3.44 7.07
N VAL A 267 -7.71 -3.35 5.75
CA VAL A 267 -9.04 -3.21 5.14
C VAL A 267 -9.92 -4.38 5.56
N ARG A 268 -9.43 -5.61 5.37
CA ARG A 268 -10.17 -6.84 5.72
C ARG A 268 -10.64 -6.87 7.18
N ARG A 269 -9.81 -6.45 8.13
CA ARG A 269 -10.14 -6.47 9.56
C ARG A 269 -11.23 -5.46 9.92
N THR A 270 -11.27 -4.33 9.20
CA THR A 270 -12.12 -3.17 9.49
C THR A 270 -13.40 -3.08 8.66
N LEU A 271 -13.74 -4.13 7.90
CA LEU A 271 -14.99 -4.15 7.12
C LEU A 271 -16.24 -4.17 8.01
N ILE A 272 -17.19 -3.31 7.65
CA ILE A 272 -18.49 -3.15 8.28
C ILE A 272 -19.52 -4.08 7.61
N GLY A 273 -20.42 -4.69 8.38
CA GLY A 273 -21.56 -5.45 7.84
C GLY A 273 -21.18 -6.82 7.25
N ARG A 274 -20.24 -7.53 7.88
CA ARG A 274 -19.68 -8.82 7.41
C ARG A 274 -20.76 -9.85 7.03
N GLU A 275 -20.97 -10.04 5.74
CA GLU A 275 -21.48 -11.30 5.19
C GLU A 275 -20.45 -11.90 4.22
N LYS A 276 -20.24 -13.21 4.33
CA LYS A 276 -19.17 -13.95 3.66
C LYS A 276 -19.30 -13.85 2.14
N THR A 277 -18.50 -13.01 1.50
CA THR A 277 -18.30 -13.07 0.05
C THR A 277 -17.14 -14.00 -0.28
N GLU A 278 -17.25 -14.72 -1.39
CA GLU A 278 -16.21 -15.64 -1.86
C GLU A 278 -14.90 -14.92 -2.27
N ASP A 279 -14.97 -13.63 -2.65
CA ASP A 279 -13.80 -12.89 -3.16
C ASP A 279 -13.39 -11.64 -2.34
N LEU A 280 -13.32 -11.81 -1.01
CA LEU A 280 -12.92 -10.74 -0.08
C LEU A 280 -11.56 -10.10 -0.41
N PHE A 281 -10.62 -10.90 -0.93
CA PHE A 281 -9.28 -10.42 -1.28
C PHE A 281 -9.31 -9.44 -2.45
N ARG A 282 -10.05 -9.78 -3.52
CA ARG A 282 -10.23 -8.90 -4.67
C ARG A 282 -10.83 -7.57 -4.24
N GLU A 283 -11.91 -7.60 -3.47
CA GLU A 283 -12.58 -6.40 -2.97
C GLU A 283 -11.65 -5.51 -2.11
N CYS A 284 -10.80 -6.12 -1.28
CA CYS A 284 -9.79 -5.36 -0.51
C CYS A 284 -8.77 -4.69 -1.45
N CYS A 285 -8.27 -5.42 -2.46
CA CYS A 285 -7.32 -4.87 -3.44
C CYS A 285 -7.95 -3.78 -4.31
N GLU A 286 -9.19 -3.97 -4.77
CA GLU A 286 -9.96 -2.98 -5.50
C GLU A 286 -10.15 -1.71 -4.67
N SER A 287 -10.43 -1.87 -3.37
CA SER A 287 -10.55 -0.73 -2.45
C SER A 287 -9.28 0.11 -2.39
N LEU A 288 -8.08 -0.48 -2.39
CA LEU A 288 -6.83 0.29 -2.47
C LEU A 288 -6.74 1.10 -3.77
N LEU A 289 -7.08 0.49 -4.91
CA LEU A 289 -7.05 1.17 -6.21
C LEU A 289 -8.09 2.31 -6.31
N GLU A 290 -9.33 2.04 -5.92
CA GLU A 290 -10.44 2.99 -5.94
C GLU A 290 -10.16 4.19 -5.03
N GLN A 291 -9.65 3.93 -3.82
CA GLN A 291 -9.32 4.99 -2.85
C GLN A 291 -8.02 5.72 -3.19
N ARG A 292 -7.30 5.29 -4.23
CA ARG A 292 -6.00 5.80 -4.65
C ARG A 292 -5.02 5.95 -3.49
N SER A 293 -5.02 5.02 -2.55
CA SER A 293 -4.19 5.09 -1.36
C SER A 293 -3.52 3.76 -1.07
N PHE A 294 -2.24 3.80 -0.70
CA PHE A 294 -1.54 2.62 -0.17
C PHE A 294 -2.13 2.13 1.15
N TYR A 295 -2.84 2.99 1.89
CA TYR A 295 -3.50 2.66 3.15
C TYR A 295 -4.74 3.55 3.33
N PRO A 296 -5.94 3.08 2.94
CA PRO A 296 -7.18 3.88 3.00
C PRO A 296 -7.95 3.77 4.34
N VAL A 297 -7.47 2.97 5.29
CA VAL A 297 -8.15 2.72 6.56
C VAL A 297 -7.85 3.84 7.54
N PHE A 298 -8.91 4.35 8.18
CA PHE A 298 -8.83 5.34 9.27
C PHE A 298 -9.73 4.91 10.43
N SER A 299 -9.19 4.17 11.39
CA SER A 299 -9.93 3.53 12.48
C SER A 299 -9.23 3.71 13.83
N SER A 300 -10.00 3.78 14.91
CA SER A 300 -9.42 3.71 16.26
C SER A 300 -8.80 2.34 16.58
N ALA A 301 -9.10 1.32 15.77
CA ALA A 301 -8.47 0.00 15.82
C ALA A 301 -7.19 -0.08 14.97
N GLU A 302 -6.64 1.06 14.52
CA GLU A 302 -5.37 1.12 13.79
C GLU A 302 -4.25 0.46 14.60
N GLU A 303 -3.65 -0.56 14.00
CA GLU A 303 -2.54 -1.33 14.57
C GLU A 303 -1.16 -0.75 14.16
N ILE A 304 -1.14 0.36 13.40
CA ILE A 304 0.10 0.97 12.93
C ILE A 304 0.26 2.43 13.39
N PRO A 305 1.50 2.88 13.64
CA PRO A 305 1.80 4.29 13.91
C PRO A 305 1.68 5.14 12.63
N LEU A 306 0.46 5.55 12.30
CA LEU A 306 0.15 6.39 11.13
C LEU A 306 0.26 7.90 11.45
N ASP A 307 1.12 8.60 10.71
CA ASP A 307 1.15 10.07 10.66
C ASP A 307 0.04 10.59 9.74
N SER A 308 -1.12 10.84 10.35
CA SER A 308 -2.29 11.40 9.67
C SER A 308 -2.04 12.77 9.02
N SER A 309 -1.01 13.52 9.44
CA SER A 309 -0.62 14.80 8.81
C SER A 309 0.09 14.64 7.47
N ALA A 310 0.49 13.41 7.13
CA ALA A 310 1.24 13.05 5.93
C ALA A 310 0.47 12.10 5.00
N ILE A 311 -0.85 11.93 5.18
CA ILE A 311 -1.64 10.97 4.39
C ILE A 311 -1.66 11.28 2.88
N GLY A 312 -1.40 12.53 2.49
CA GLY A 312 -1.23 12.89 1.08
C GLY A 312 -0.05 12.15 0.42
N LEU A 313 0.92 11.67 1.19
CA LEU A 313 2.05 10.86 0.72
C LEU A 313 1.69 9.37 0.55
N LEU A 314 0.50 8.96 1.00
CA LEU A 314 -0.06 7.64 0.73
C LEU A 314 -0.82 7.60 -0.60
N GLU A 315 -1.05 8.75 -1.23
CA GLU A 315 -1.78 8.84 -2.49
C GLU A 315 -1.00 8.19 -3.65
N MET A 316 -1.64 7.25 -4.33
CA MET A 316 -1.17 6.65 -5.56
C MET A 316 -1.48 7.57 -6.73
N THR A 317 -0.54 8.45 -7.09
CA THR A 317 -0.67 9.38 -8.22
C THR A 317 -0.84 8.67 -9.57
N HIS A 318 -0.34 7.44 -9.68
CA HIS A 318 -0.46 6.58 -10.87
C HIS A 318 -1.05 5.23 -10.45
N THR A 319 -1.84 4.60 -11.32
CA THR A 319 -2.25 3.20 -11.13
C THR A 319 -1.02 2.31 -11.38
N PRO A 320 -0.56 1.51 -10.41
CA PRO A 320 0.60 0.65 -10.62
C PRO A 320 0.26 -0.50 -11.57
N ASP A 321 1.24 -0.94 -12.38
CA ASP A 321 1.14 -2.18 -13.14
C ASP A 321 1.32 -3.38 -12.21
N PHE A 322 2.22 -3.25 -11.22
CA PHE A 322 2.47 -4.25 -10.19
C PHE A 322 2.30 -3.60 -8.80
N MET A 323 1.42 -4.16 -7.99
CA MET A 323 1.18 -3.72 -6.61
C MET A 323 1.66 -4.78 -5.63
N ILE A 324 2.75 -4.49 -4.93
CA ILE A 324 3.39 -5.38 -3.96
C ILE A 324 2.96 -4.98 -2.55
N VAL A 325 2.45 -5.93 -1.79
CA VAL A 325 1.99 -5.72 -0.42
C VAL A 325 2.62 -6.77 0.49
N GLY A 326 3.40 -6.31 1.48
CA GLY A 326 3.81 -7.16 2.60
C GLY A 326 2.61 -7.48 3.49
N SER A 327 2.38 -8.75 3.80
CA SER A 327 1.17 -9.19 4.53
C SER A 327 1.48 -10.23 5.60
N SER A 328 0.61 -10.33 6.59
CA SER A 328 0.60 -11.47 7.54
C SER A 328 -0.08 -12.71 6.96
N ALA A 329 -0.88 -12.55 5.90
CA ALA A 329 -1.60 -13.62 5.24
C ALA A 329 -0.71 -14.42 4.27
N GLU A 330 -1.21 -15.59 3.85
CA GLU A 330 -0.55 -16.42 2.85
C GLU A 330 -0.29 -15.70 1.53
N ASN A 331 0.77 -16.11 0.83
CA ASN A 331 1.10 -15.60 -0.50
C ASN A 331 -0.09 -15.76 -1.44
N ARG A 332 -0.45 -14.66 -2.12
CA ARG A 332 -1.50 -14.64 -3.13
C ARG A 332 -1.15 -13.61 -4.20
N HIS A 333 -1.47 -13.91 -5.45
CA HIS A 333 -1.40 -12.93 -6.54
C HIS A 333 -2.70 -12.94 -7.33
N GLU A 334 -3.06 -11.79 -7.90
CA GLU A 334 -4.26 -11.65 -8.72
C GLU A 334 -4.18 -10.43 -9.63
N LYS A 335 -4.74 -10.53 -10.84
CA LYS A 335 -4.86 -9.39 -11.76
C LYS A 335 -6.22 -8.70 -11.57
N ILE A 336 -6.18 -7.43 -11.19
CA ILE A 336 -7.34 -6.62 -10.79
C ILE A 336 -7.22 -5.26 -11.47
N ASN A 337 -8.20 -4.89 -12.30
CA ASN A 337 -8.23 -3.62 -13.05
C ASN A 337 -6.93 -3.30 -13.82
N GLY A 338 -6.29 -4.34 -14.36
CA GLY A 338 -5.02 -4.26 -15.10
C GLY A 338 -3.76 -4.36 -14.21
N THR A 339 -3.88 -4.08 -12.91
CA THR A 339 -2.80 -4.20 -11.93
C THR A 339 -2.62 -5.65 -11.50
N ILE A 340 -1.38 -6.11 -11.41
CA ILE A 340 -1.03 -7.41 -10.81
C ILE A 340 -0.71 -7.17 -9.35
N PHE A 341 -1.61 -7.60 -8.47
CA PHE A 341 -1.38 -7.62 -7.03
C PHE A 341 -0.52 -8.82 -6.66
N ILE A 342 0.52 -8.59 -5.86
CA ILE A 342 1.43 -9.58 -5.33
C ILE A 342 1.49 -9.38 -3.82
N CYS A 343 0.74 -10.20 -3.09
CA CYS A 343 0.72 -10.19 -1.65
C CYS A 343 1.69 -11.25 -1.15
N LEU A 344 2.74 -10.82 -0.48
CA LEU A 344 3.73 -11.71 0.08
C LEU A 344 3.59 -11.75 1.58
N ARG A 345 3.41 -12.96 2.11
CA ARG A 345 3.54 -13.25 3.52
C ARG A 345 4.90 -12.77 3.99
N ARG A 346 4.98 -12.11 5.13
CA ARG A 346 6.27 -11.84 5.79
C ARG A 346 7.01 -13.15 6.04
N SER A 347 8.32 -13.13 5.83
CA SER A 347 9.19 -14.29 6.05
C SER A 347 9.15 -14.70 7.54
N THR A 348 9.48 -15.94 7.82
CA THR A 348 9.56 -16.51 9.18
C THR A 348 10.90 -17.24 9.34
N GLY A 349 11.31 -17.57 10.57
CA GLY A 349 12.59 -18.27 10.80
C GLY A 349 12.76 -19.51 9.92
N GLN A 350 11.66 -20.22 9.65
CA GLN A 350 11.64 -21.47 8.88
C GLN A 350 11.43 -21.29 7.37
N SER A 351 10.91 -20.14 6.91
CA SER A 351 10.49 -19.96 5.52
C SER A 351 10.71 -18.54 5.04
N VAL A 352 11.25 -18.41 3.83
CA VAL A 352 11.50 -17.12 3.20
C VAL A 352 10.47 -16.90 2.11
N SER A 353 9.86 -15.72 2.10
CA SER A 353 8.89 -15.33 1.10
C SER A 353 9.56 -14.58 -0.04
N VAL A 354 9.76 -15.30 -1.15
CA VAL A 354 10.27 -14.75 -2.40
C VAL A 354 9.27 -15.03 -3.52
N ALA A 355 8.98 -14.02 -4.32
CA ALA A 355 8.26 -14.17 -5.59
C ALA A 355 9.14 -13.77 -6.78
N THR A 356 8.95 -14.48 -7.88
CA THR A 356 9.49 -14.17 -9.19
C THR A 356 8.36 -13.74 -10.11
N VAL A 357 8.57 -12.66 -10.84
CA VAL A 357 7.66 -12.16 -11.86
C VAL A 357 8.38 -12.16 -13.19
N GLU A 358 7.97 -13.06 -14.07
CA GLU A 358 8.46 -13.13 -15.44
C GLU A 358 7.43 -12.49 -16.36
N THR A 359 7.82 -11.41 -17.03
CA THR A 359 6.95 -10.71 -17.99
C THR A 359 7.48 -10.90 -19.40
N LYS A 360 6.59 -11.29 -20.31
CA LYS A 360 6.88 -11.49 -21.72
C LYS A 360 5.65 -11.11 -22.54
N ASP A 361 5.84 -10.24 -23.53
CA ASP A 361 4.80 -9.84 -24.49
C ASP A 361 3.50 -9.31 -23.82
N GLY A 362 3.63 -8.63 -22.68
CA GLY A 362 2.51 -8.07 -21.91
C GLY A 362 1.80 -9.05 -20.96
N GLU A 363 2.21 -10.32 -20.95
CA GLU A 363 1.77 -11.32 -19.98
C GLU A 363 2.80 -11.49 -18.88
N SER A 364 2.34 -11.56 -17.63
CA SER A 364 3.20 -11.77 -16.47
C SER A 364 2.80 -13.04 -15.76
N VAL A 365 3.79 -13.88 -15.46
CA VAL A 365 3.66 -15.07 -14.64
C VAL A 365 4.28 -14.79 -13.29
N VAL A 366 3.51 -14.99 -12.22
CA VAL A 366 3.98 -14.84 -10.84
C VAL A 366 4.13 -16.22 -10.24
N GLU A 367 5.34 -16.53 -9.80
CA GLU A 367 5.66 -17.75 -9.06
C GLU A 367 6.23 -17.36 -7.70
N TRP A 368 6.03 -18.22 -6.70
CA TRP A 368 6.68 -18.07 -5.40
C TRP A 368 7.37 -19.37 -5.03
N SER A 369 8.53 -19.24 -4.41
CA SER A 369 9.21 -20.38 -3.81
C SER A 369 8.53 -20.71 -2.47
N ARG A 370 7.82 -21.83 -2.39
CA ARG A 370 7.39 -22.41 -1.10
C ARG A 370 8.41 -23.47 -0.68
N GLY A 371 9.25 -23.14 0.30
CA GLY A 371 10.21 -24.08 0.84
C GLY A 371 10.57 -23.77 2.29
N LYS A 372 10.91 -24.82 3.04
CA LYS A 372 11.90 -24.66 4.12
C LYS A 372 13.11 -23.98 3.49
N ALA A 373 13.74 -23.09 4.22
CA ALA A 373 14.76 -22.21 3.68
C ALA A 373 15.92 -22.94 2.93
N ASP A 374 16.15 -24.23 3.19
CA ASP A 374 17.06 -25.13 2.46
C ASP A 374 16.67 -25.43 0.99
N ARG A 375 15.43 -25.18 0.57
CA ARG A 375 14.90 -25.52 -0.77
C ARG A 375 14.95 -24.37 -1.79
N LEU A 376 15.44 -23.19 -1.41
CA LEU A 376 15.59 -22.07 -2.34
C LEU A 376 16.68 -22.30 -3.40
N LEU A 377 17.53 -23.31 -3.22
CA LEU A 377 18.67 -23.63 -4.09
C LEU A 377 18.53 -24.99 -4.83
N TYR A 378 17.33 -25.59 -4.83
CA TYR A 378 17.07 -26.88 -5.49
C TYR A 378 15.90 -26.82 -6.47
#